data_AF-A0AAU9HC58-F1
#
_entry.id   AF-A0AAU9HC58-F1
#
_cell.length_a   1.000
_cell.length_b   1.000
_cell.length_c   1.000
_cell.angle_alpha   90.00
_cell.angle_beta   90.00
_cell.angle_gamma   90.00
#
_symmetry.space_group_name_H-M   'P 1'
#
loop_
_entity.id
_entity.type
_entity.pdbx_description
1 polymer ?
#
loop_
_entity_poly.entity_id
_entity_poly.type
_entity_poly.pdbx_seq_one_letter_code
_entity_poly.pdbx_strand_id
1 'polypeptide(L)'
;MTQHVSQAPQLDSNGLRQALRIAGGCTIGFTLCKLMNWPNGIFFTVYPMLLLGLVPSINKGVIRQFVASAAYSAFIVLILQGLFSHLPVLMTLIIFASFCVLFYLMSSGGAFLFGALGAVSLSIQLHFASHVDQASSIYPLILSNGVAIFITIIIALLMHGLFPDVTARPMRAVPHKDKESIRHEVLLCATVATLSFVVFQVLDLQDSISAQAASILILFSLCFKAAGTASWQRIIGTLIGCNAALVAQLFLYNHTDVLLFPVAILWILSFIFSRFHILGGGPPGVGFGVLTTFGILFGQSLGPGQDLIYSAMYRFSSVAVAVTVSLSAVYVVHRILNRFSVTRHHTYD
;
A
#
# COMPACT_ATOMS: atom_id res chain seq x y z
N MET A 1 17.19 29.26 31.66
CA MET A 1 16.86 28.01 30.94
C MET A 1 15.65 28.27 30.07
N THR A 2 15.85 28.72 28.83
CA THR A 2 14.79 28.89 27.85
C THR A 2 14.45 27.50 27.28
N GLN A 3 13.29 26.97 27.68
CA GLN A 3 12.71 25.79 27.04
C GLN A 3 12.49 26.11 25.56
N HIS A 4 13.30 25.52 24.68
CA HIS A 4 12.95 25.40 23.27
C HIS A 4 11.70 24.51 23.20
N VAL A 5 10.53 25.15 23.24
CA VAL A 5 9.28 24.51 22.80
C VAL A 5 9.52 24.16 21.33
N SER A 6 9.72 22.88 21.02
CA SER A 6 9.82 22.40 19.64
C SER A 6 8.55 22.84 18.92
N GLN A 7 8.66 23.81 18.00
CA GLN A 7 7.52 24.24 17.21
C GLN A 7 6.95 23.03 16.48
N ALA A 8 5.64 22.81 16.61
CA ALA A 8 4.96 21.74 15.91
C ALA A 8 5.24 21.88 14.40
N PRO A 9 5.55 20.78 13.68
CA PRO A 9 5.80 20.83 12.25
C PRO A 9 4.66 21.55 11.53
N GLN A 10 4.99 22.60 10.76
CA GLN A 10 4.02 23.34 9.95
C GLN A 10 4.03 22.83 8.51
N LEU A 11 2.87 22.90 7.85
CA LEU A 11 2.75 22.49 6.46
C LEU A 11 3.33 23.59 5.59
N ASP A 12 4.46 23.31 4.94
CA ASP A 12 5.08 24.21 3.98
C ASP A 12 4.28 24.26 2.66
N SER A 13 4.61 25.19 1.78
CA SER A 13 3.91 25.37 0.51
C SER A 13 3.95 24.11 -0.36
N ASN A 14 5.07 23.39 -0.39
CA ASN A 14 5.20 22.12 -1.12
C ASN A 14 4.35 21.01 -0.49
N GLY A 15 4.26 20.98 0.85
CA GLY A 15 3.38 20.10 1.58
C GLY A 15 1.90 20.36 1.27
N LEU A 16 1.47 21.62 1.21
CA LEU A 16 0.11 21.94 0.81
C LEU A 16 -0.21 21.44 -0.60
N ARG A 17 0.70 21.67 -1.57
CA ARG A 17 0.54 21.17 -2.94
C ARG A 17 0.44 19.65 -2.97
N GLN A 18 1.28 18.94 -2.21
CA GLN A 18 1.21 17.48 -2.15
C GLN A 18 -0.08 16.99 -1.49
N ALA A 19 -0.59 17.65 -0.46
CA ALA A 19 -1.87 17.30 0.16
C ALA A 19 -3.04 17.42 -0.85
N LEU A 20 -3.03 18.50 -1.63
CA LEU A 20 -4.01 18.71 -2.71
C LEU A 20 -3.90 17.65 -3.80
N ARG A 21 -2.67 17.24 -4.17
CA ARG A 21 -2.44 16.15 -5.14
C ARG A 21 -3.02 14.83 -4.64
N ILE A 22 -2.72 14.43 -3.40
CA ILE A 22 -3.19 13.16 -2.84
C ILE A 22 -4.72 13.14 -2.78
N ALA A 23 -5.32 14.17 -2.17
CA ALA A 23 -6.77 14.26 -2.00
C ALA A 23 -7.50 14.36 -3.34
N GLY A 24 -7.03 15.22 -4.24
CA GLY A 24 -7.59 15.34 -5.60
C GLY A 24 -7.44 14.05 -6.39
N GLY A 25 -6.25 13.44 -6.37
CA GLY A 25 -5.94 12.26 -7.16
C GLY A 25 -6.78 11.03 -6.77
N CYS A 26 -6.89 10.72 -5.47
CA CYS A 26 -7.71 9.60 -5.03
C CYS A 26 -9.20 9.84 -5.32
N THR A 27 -9.66 11.08 -5.16
CA THR A 27 -11.06 11.45 -5.38
C THR A 27 -11.43 11.38 -6.86
N ILE A 28 -10.57 11.85 -7.76
CA ILE A 28 -10.78 11.73 -9.22
C ILE A 28 -10.86 10.25 -9.61
N GLY A 29 -9.93 9.42 -9.13
CA GLY A 29 -9.93 7.99 -9.40
C GLY A 29 -11.20 7.28 -8.91
N PHE A 30 -11.60 7.55 -7.66
CA PHE A 30 -12.86 7.07 -7.10
C PHE A 30 -14.08 7.50 -7.93
N THR A 31 -14.16 8.78 -8.28
CA THR A 31 -15.27 9.37 -9.04
C THR A 31 -15.38 8.73 -10.42
N LEU A 32 -14.27 8.60 -11.15
CA LEU A 32 -14.24 7.95 -12.46
C LEU A 32 -14.69 6.49 -12.37
N CYS A 33 -14.20 5.75 -11.38
CA CYS A 33 -14.61 4.36 -11.17
C CYS A 33 -16.12 4.22 -10.95
N LYS A 34 -16.72 5.10 -10.14
CA LYS A 34 -18.16 5.07 -9.86
C LYS A 34 -18.99 5.50 -11.08
N LEU A 35 -18.57 6.56 -11.79
CA LEU A 35 -19.26 7.03 -13.00
C LEU A 35 -19.25 6.00 -14.12
N MET A 36 -18.14 5.28 -14.28
CA MET A 36 -17.98 4.25 -15.31
C MET A 36 -18.48 2.87 -14.88
N ASN A 37 -18.96 2.74 -13.64
CA ASN A 37 -19.36 1.48 -13.01
C ASN A 37 -18.31 0.36 -13.15
N TRP A 38 -17.03 0.71 -12.95
CA TRP A 38 -15.92 -0.23 -13.04
C TRP A 38 -15.79 -1.08 -11.77
N PRO A 39 -15.40 -2.37 -11.88
CA PRO A 39 -15.16 -3.22 -10.73
C PRO A 39 -13.85 -2.82 -10.03
N ASN A 40 -13.68 -3.30 -8.79
CA ASN A 40 -12.46 -3.12 -7.98
C ASN A 40 -12.10 -1.64 -7.76
N GLY A 41 -13.06 -0.82 -7.31
CA GLY A 41 -12.86 0.60 -7.03
C GLY A 41 -11.72 0.92 -6.05
N ILE A 42 -11.29 -0.07 -5.27
CA ILE A 42 -10.05 -0.03 -4.49
C ILE A 42 -8.83 0.38 -5.34
N PHE A 43 -8.63 -0.18 -6.55
CA PHE A 43 -7.46 0.13 -7.37
C PHE A 43 -7.46 1.59 -7.83
N PHE A 44 -8.62 2.06 -8.29
CA PHE A 44 -8.79 3.42 -8.78
C PHE A 44 -8.66 4.47 -7.69
N THR A 45 -9.00 4.13 -6.44
CA THR A 45 -8.91 5.07 -5.31
C THR A 45 -7.52 5.04 -4.66
N VAL A 46 -6.95 3.85 -4.48
CA VAL A 46 -5.72 3.64 -3.69
C VAL A 46 -4.46 3.87 -4.50
N TYR A 47 -4.40 3.50 -5.78
CA TYR A 47 -3.17 3.70 -6.57
C TYR A 47 -2.78 5.17 -6.75
N PRO A 48 -3.70 6.11 -7.06
CA PRO A 48 -3.36 7.53 -7.05
C PRO A 48 -2.86 8.00 -5.68
N MET A 49 -3.48 7.50 -4.61
CA MET A 49 -3.09 7.82 -3.24
C MET A 49 -1.69 7.30 -2.89
N LEU A 50 -1.35 6.06 -3.27
CA LEU A 50 -0.02 5.49 -3.07
C LEU A 50 1.02 6.25 -3.88
N LEU A 51 0.76 6.48 -5.17
CA LEU A 51 1.72 7.14 -6.06
C LEU A 51 1.99 8.57 -5.62
N LEU A 52 0.95 9.38 -5.39
CA LEU A 52 1.07 10.78 -5.00
C LEU A 52 1.48 10.97 -3.53
N GLY A 53 1.19 9.97 -2.69
CA GLY A 53 1.57 9.97 -1.28
C GLY A 53 3.03 9.60 -1.05
N LEU A 54 3.55 8.63 -1.79
CA LEU A 54 4.93 8.14 -1.66
C LEU A 54 5.92 8.88 -2.55
N VAL A 55 5.46 9.41 -3.69
CA VAL A 55 6.32 10.10 -4.65
C VAL A 55 5.99 11.58 -4.69
N PRO A 56 6.81 12.44 -4.08
CA PRO A 56 6.53 13.87 -4.01
C PRO A 56 6.73 14.59 -5.36
N SER A 57 7.46 13.99 -6.31
CA SER A 57 7.74 14.54 -7.64
C SER A 57 7.67 13.46 -8.73
N ILE A 58 6.83 13.65 -9.75
CA ILE A 58 6.72 12.71 -10.86
C ILE A 58 7.81 12.94 -11.91
N ASN A 59 8.42 11.86 -12.39
CA ASN A 59 9.39 11.89 -13.49
C ASN A 59 9.28 10.61 -14.34
N LYS A 60 9.99 10.57 -15.47
CA LYS A 60 9.98 9.41 -16.38
C LYS A 60 10.40 8.10 -15.69
N GLY A 61 11.35 8.16 -14.75
CA GLY A 61 11.81 6.99 -13.99
C GLY A 61 10.74 6.43 -13.07
N VAL A 62 10.03 7.29 -12.35
CA VAL A 62 8.87 6.93 -11.49
C VAL A 62 7.80 6.24 -12.32
N ILE A 63 7.41 6.82 -13.45
CA ILE A 63 6.38 6.25 -14.33
C ILE A 63 6.81 4.88 -14.85
N ARG A 64 8.06 4.75 -15.31
CA ARG A 64 8.62 3.47 -15.76
C ARG A 64 8.61 2.41 -14.67
N GLN A 65 9.02 2.76 -13.45
CA GLN A 65 9.01 1.82 -12.32
C GLN A 65 7.58 1.40 -11.96
N PHE A 66 6.62 2.33 -11.99
CA PHE A 66 5.23 2.02 -11.69
C PHE A 66 4.61 1.08 -12.73
N VAL A 67 4.74 1.39 -14.03
CA VAL A 67 4.25 0.53 -15.12
C VAL A 67 4.95 -0.82 -15.10
N ALA A 68 6.27 -0.86 -14.92
CA ALA A 68 7.01 -2.11 -14.87
C ALA A 68 6.57 -2.98 -13.67
N SER A 69 6.31 -2.37 -12.50
CA SER A 69 5.88 -3.13 -11.32
C SER A 69 4.52 -3.81 -11.51
N ALA A 70 3.62 -3.13 -12.22
CA ALA A 70 2.33 -3.67 -12.61
C ALA A 70 2.46 -4.82 -13.61
N ALA A 71 3.24 -4.61 -14.68
CA ALA A 71 3.48 -5.62 -15.70
C ALA A 71 4.13 -6.88 -15.10
N TYR A 72 5.11 -6.68 -14.19
CA TYR A 72 5.73 -7.78 -13.45
C TYR A 72 4.72 -8.57 -12.62
N SER A 73 3.88 -7.88 -11.84
CA SER A 73 2.88 -8.53 -10.99
C SER A 73 1.86 -9.32 -11.81
N ALA A 74 1.35 -8.72 -12.89
CA ALA A 74 0.42 -9.39 -13.80
C ALA A 74 1.05 -10.61 -14.49
N PHE A 75 2.30 -10.48 -14.95
CA PHE A 75 3.05 -11.58 -15.57
C PHE A 75 3.23 -12.77 -14.63
N ILE A 76 3.68 -12.52 -13.40
CA ILE A 76 3.88 -13.58 -12.40
C ILE A 76 2.55 -14.28 -12.10
N VAL A 77 1.48 -13.52 -11.89
CA VAL A 77 0.16 -14.09 -11.58
C VAL A 77 -0.41 -14.91 -12.74
N LEU A 78 -0.26 -14.44 -13.99
CA LEU A 78 -0.68 -15.19 -15.18
C LEU A 78 0.10 -16.50 -15.33
N ILE A 79 1.41 -16.49 -15.10
CA ILE A 79 2.23 -17.72 -15.15
C ILE A 79 1.80 -18.68 -14.04
N LEU A 80 1.65 -18.19 -12.82
CA LEU A 80 1.28 -19.03 -11.68
C LEU A 80 -0.08 -19.68 -11.87
N GLN A 81 -1.09 -18.90 -12.27
CA GLN A 81 -2.43 -19.43 -12.49
C GLN A 81 -2.54 -20.29 -13.76
N GLY A 82 -1.86 -19.88 -14.84
CA GLY A 82 -1.94 -20.58 -16.12
C GLY A 82 -1.16 -21.89 -16.17
N LEU A 83 -0.01 -21.98 -15.50
CA LEU A 83 0.91 -23.12 -15.62
C LEU A 83 1.06 -23.94 -14.34
N PHE A 84 0.92 -23.33 -13.16
CA PHE A 84 1.32 -23.94 -11.89
C PHE A 84 0.22 -24.03 -10.84
N SER A 85 -1.03 -23.67 -11.16
CA SER A 85 -2.17 -23.65 -10.22
C SER A 85 -2.43 -24.97 -9.49
N HIS A 86 -2.04 -26.10 -10.09
CA HIS A 86 -2.14 -27.44 -9.52
C HIS A 86 -0.95 -27.86 -8.64
N LEU A 87 0.10 -27.03 -8.54
CA LEU A 87 1.35 -27.32 -7.82
C LEU A 87 1.60 -26.27 -6.72
N PRO A 88 0.87 -26.30 -5.60
CA PRO A 88 0.90 -25.24 -4.59
C PRO A 88 2.30 -25.00 -3.97
N VAL A 89 3.10 -26.06 -3.81
CA VAL A 89 4.47 -25.94 -3.31
C VAL A 89 5.36 -25.18 -4.29
N LEU A 90 5.29 -25.52 -5.58
CA LEU A 90 6.07 -24.84 -6.62
C LEU A 90 5.64 -23.37 -6.78
N MET A 91 4.33 -23.10 -6.72
CA MET A 91 3.83 -21.72 -6.70
C MET A 91 4.43 -20.93 -5.55
N THR A 92 4.43 -21.49 -4.34
CA THR A 92 4.97 -20.83 -3.15
C THR A 92 6.46 -20.52 -3.30
N LEU A 93 7.24 -21.42 -3.90
CA LEU A 93 8.66 -21.18 -4.20
C LEU A 93 8.88 -20.07 -5.24
N ILE A 94 8.06 -20.03 -6.29
CA ILE A 94 8.10 -18.96 -7.31
C ILE A 94 7.70 -17.61 -6.71
N ILE A 95 6.68 -17.58 -5.85
CA ILE A 95 6.25 -16.39 -5.12
C ILE A 95 7.38 -15.89 -4.21
N PHE A 96 8.02 -16.79 -3.46
CA PHE A 96 9.20 -16.45 -2.64
C PHE A 96 10.34 -15.87 -3.48
N ALA A 97 10.69 -16.51 -4.60
CA ALA A 97 11.71 -15.99 -5.51
C ALA A 97 11.34 -14.61 -6.08
N SER A 98 10.06 -14.40 -6.39
CA SER A 98 9.54 -13.11 -6.88
C SER A 98 9.66 -12.01 -5.83
N PHE A 99 9.30 -12.31 -4.57
CA PHE A 99 9.50 -11.37 -3.47
C PHE A 99 10.99 -11.10 -3.20
N CYS A 100 11.87 -12.10 -3.33
CA CYS A 100 13.32 -11.87 -3.23
C CYS A 100 13.80 -10.84 -4.26
N VAL A 101 13.36 -10.92 -5.52
CA VAL A 101 13.71 -9.94 -6.55
C VAL A 101 13.19 -8.53 -6.20
N LEU A 102 11.92 -8.43 -5.77
CA LEU A 102 11.29 -7.16 -5.43
C LEU A 102 11.96 -6.48 -4.23
N PHE A 103 12.20 -7.23 -3.14
CA PHE A 103 12.87 -6.69 -1.96
C PHE A 103 14.36 -6.44 -2.21
N TYR A 104 15.01 -7.16 -3.12
CA TYR A 104 16.39 -6.87 -3.51
C TYR A 104 16.49 -5.51 -4.21
N LEU A 105 15.61 -5.23 -5.16
CA LEU A 105 15.55 -3.93 -5.84
C LEU A 105 15.19 -2.78 -4.90
N MET A 106 14.42 -3.09 -3.85
CA MET A 106 14.07 -2.15 -2.79
C MET A 106 15.24 -1.87 -1.84
N SER A 107 15.93 -2.93 -1.39
CA SER A 107 17.04 -2.86 -0.44
C SER A 107 18.32 -2.27 -1.04
N SER A 108 18.66 -2.65 -2.27
CA SER A 108 19.85 -2.16 -3.01
C SER A 108 19.71 -0.73 -3.55
N GLY A 109 18.49 -0.17 -3.53
CA GLY A 109 18.21 1.17 -4.07
C GLY A 109 18.15 1.25 -5.60
N GLY A 110 18.35 0.15 -6.32
CA GLY A 110 18.35 0.14 -7.79
C GLY A 110 16.99 0.50 -8.41
N ALA A 111 15.89 0.09 -7.78
CA ALA A 111 14.53 0.44 -8.21
C ALA A 111 13.53 0.35 -7.04
N PHE A 112 13.70 1.22 -6.04
CA PHE A 112 12.90 1.20 -4.81
C PHE A 112 11.39 1.19 -5.08
N LEU A 113 10.92 2.07 -5.97
CA LEU A 113 9.50 2.21 -6.26
C LEU A 113 8.93 0.98 -6.96
N PHE A 114 9.70 0.39 -7.88
CA PHE A 114 9.34 -0.87 -8.55
C PHE A 114 9.18 -1.99 -7.53
N GLY A 115 10.15 -2.16 -6.63
CA GLY A 115 10.10 -3.18 -5.57
C GLY A 115 8.91 -2.99 -4.63
N ALA A 116 8.71 -1.75 -4.14
CA ALA A 116 7.63 -1.42 -3.21
C ALA A 116 6.24 -1.62 -3.83
N LEU A 117 5.98 -1.02 -5.00
CA LEU A 117 4.68 -1.10 -5.67
C LEU A 117 4.44 -2.51 -6.24
N GLY A 118 5.50 -3.18 -6.69
CA GLY A 118 5.44 -4.56 -7.15
C GLY A 118 5.11 -5.54 -6.03
N ALA A 119 5.68 -5.39 -4.83
CA ALA A 119 5.37 -6.24 -3.70
C ALA A 119 3.90 -6.13 -3.27
N VAL A 120 3.37 -4.91 -3.21
CA VAL A 120 1.95 -4.66 -2.88
C VAL A 120 1.05 -5.18 -4.00
N SER A 121 1.33 -4.84 -5.27
CA SER A 121 0.49 -5.25 -6.41
C SER A 121 0.50 -6.77 -6.60
N LEU A 122 1.66 -7.42 -6.51
CA LEU A 122 1.78 -8.87 -6.59
C LEU A 122 0.99 -9.54 -5.46
N SER A 123 1.12 -9.06 -4.22
CA SER A 123 0.39 -9.63 -3.09
C SER A 123 -1.13 -9.50 -3.25
N ILE A 124 -1.63 -8.34 -3.68
CA ILE A 124 -3.08 -8.14 -3.89
C ILE A 124 -3.59 -9.00 -5.04
N GLN A 125 -2.86 -9.05 -6.17
CA GLN A 125 -3.28 -9.87 -7.30
C GLN A 125 -3.24 -11.37 -6.98
N LEU A 126 -2.22 -11.85 -6.26
CA LEU A 126 -2.17 -13.23 -5.77
C LEU A 126 -3.34 -13.55 -4.85
N HIS A 127 -3.71 -12.61 -3.95
CA HIS A 127 -4.89 -12.78 -3.09
C HIS A 127 -6.14 -13.03 -3.91
N PHE A 128 -6.47 -12.12 -4.82
CA PHE A 128 -7.66 -12.30 -5.65
C PHE A 128 -7.55 -13.56 -6.51
N ALA A 129 -6.39 -13.82 -7.12
CA ALA A 129 -6.15 -14.99 -7.97
C ALA A 129 -6.49 -16.30 -7.25
N SER A 130 -6.18 -16.40 -5.97
CA SER A 130 -6.41 -17.62 -5.20
C SER A 130 -7.88 -17.88 -4.85
N HIS A 131 -8.73 -16.85 -4.93
CA HIS A 131 -10.17 -16.94 -4.64
C HIS A 131 -11.02 -16.78 -5.92
N VAL A 132 -10.40 -16.85 -7.10
CA VAL A 132 -11.14 -16.96 -8.36
C VAL A 132 -11.72 -18.37 -8.41
N ASP A 133 -13.03 -18.50 -8.18
CA ASP A 133 -13.76 -19.76 -8.38
C ASP A 133 -13.59 -20.27 -9.81
N GLN A 134 -13.67 -21.59 -10.01
CA GLN A 134 -13.49 -22.27 -11.31
C GLN A 134 -14.40 -21.73 -12.44
N ALA A 135 -15.48 -21.02 -12.11
CA ALA A 135 -16.38 -20.37 -13.08
C ALA A 135 -16.00 -18.92 -13.44
N SER A 136 -15.09 -18.31 -12.68
CA SER A 136 -14.67 -16.91 -12.85
C SER A 136 -13.27 -16.84 -13.45
N SER A 137 -13.02 -15.81 -14.26
CA SER A 137 -11.73 -15.61 -14.90
C SER A 137 -10.89 -14.59 -14.12
N ILE A 138 -9.57 -14.78 -14.09
CA ILE A 138 -8.63 -13.79 -13.54
C ILE A 138 -8.41 -12.58 -14.47
N TYR A 139 -8.75 -12.71 -15.76
CA TYR A 139 -8.48 -11.65 -16.75
C TYR A 139 -9.17 -10.31 -16.45
N PRO A 140 -10.45 -10.26 -16.01
CA PRO A 140 -11.09 -9.00 -15.64
C PRO A 140 -10.39 -8.27 -14.49
N LEU A 141 -9.83 -9.01 -13.51
CA LEU A 141 -9.06 -8.42 -12.43
C LEU A 141 -7.77 -7.78 -12.96
N ILE A 142 -7.01 -8.51 -13.77
CA ILE A 142 -5.74 -8.03 -14.34
C ILE A 142 -6.00 -6.82 -15.24
N LEU A 143 -7.06 -6.85 -16.05
CA LEU A 143 -7.44 -5.75 -16.92
C LEU A 143 -7.88 -4.53 -16.10
N SER A 144 -8.74 -4.71 -15.10
CA SER A 144 -9.17 -3.64 -14.17
C SER A 144 -7.97 -2.97 -13.50
N ASN A 145 -7.02 -3.78 -13.02
CA ASN A 145 -5.76 -3.31 -12.46
C ASN A 145 -4.95 -2.49 -13.47
N GLY A 146 -4.77 -3.00 -14.70
CA GLY A 146 -4.08 -2.30 -15.78
C GLY A 146 -4.71 -0.95 -16.13
N VAL A 147 -6.04 -0.89 -16.23
CA VAL A 147 -6.79 0.36 -16.44
C VAL A 147 -6.58 1.31 -15.27
N ALA A 148 -6.67 0.84 -14.02
CA ALA A 148 -6.46 1.67 -12.84
C ALA A 148 -5.05 2.28 -12.79
N ILE A 149 -4.02 1.55 -13.20
CA ILE A 149 -2.64 2.05 -13.30
C ILE A 149 -2.51 3.11 -14.39
N PHE A 150 -3.08 2.86 -15.57
CA PHE A 150 -3.08 3.83 -16.67
C PHE A 150 -3.76 5.15 -16.25
N ILE A 151 -4.96 5.05 -15.66
CA ILE A 151 -5.70 6.19 -15.13
C ILE A 151 -4.92 6.88 -14.01
N THR A 152 -4.27 6.13 -13.11
CA THR A 152 -3.43 6.69 -12.04
C THR A 152 -2.29 7.55 -12.59
N ILE A 153 -1.65 7.14 -13.68
CA ILE A 153 -0.58 7.93 -14.31
C ILE A 153 -1.13 9.23 -14.87
N ILE A 154 -2.27 9.18 -15.57
CA ILE A 154 -2.95 10.38 -16.10
C ILE A 154 -3.30 11.33 -14.96
N ILE A 155 -3.93 10.81 -13.90
CA ILE A 155 -4.27 11.58 -12.70
C ILE A 155 -3.01 12.18 -12.08
N ALA A 156 -1.94 11.41 -11.94
CA ALA A 156 -0.73 11.91 -11.31
C ALA A 156 -0.07 13.05 -12.12
N LEU A 157 -0.02 12.91 -13.45
CA LEU A 157 0.46 13.97 -14.35
C LEU A 157 -0.43 15.22 -14.27
N LEU A 158 -1.76 15.04 -14.28
CA LEU A 158 -2.72 16.13 -14.11
C LEU A 158 -2.52 16.85 -12.78
N MET A 159 -2.43 16.11 -11.67
CA MET A 159 -2.29 16.68 -10.33
C MET A 159 -0.97 17.43 -10.16
N HIS A 160 0.12 16.92 -10.75
CA HIS A 160 1.40 17.63 -10.77
C HIS A 160 1.38 18.89 -11.66
N GLY A 161 0.58 18.90 -12.72
CA GLY A 161 0.36 20.08 -13.55
C GLY A 161 -0.51 21.15 -12.87
N LEU A 162 -1.59 20.75 -12.19
CA LEU A 162 -2.50 21.66 -11.49
C LEU A 162 -1.87 22.26 -10.22
N PHE A 163 -1.07 21.47 -9.51
CA PHE A 163 -0.42 21.87 -8.29
C PHE A 163 1.08 21.59 -8.41
N PRO A 164 1.88 22.38 -9.13
CA PRO A 164 3.33 22.19 -9.22
C PRO A 164 4.03 22.47 -7.87
N ASP A 165 5.24 21.92 -7.68
CA ASP A 165 6.06 22.26 -6.52
C ASP A 165 6.53 23.72 -6.63
N VAL A 166 6.53 24.43 -5.51
CA VAL A 166 6.96 25.84 -5.42
C VAL A 166 8.48 25.93 -5.41
N THR A 167 9.14 24.97 -4.75
CA THR A 167 10.60 24.85 -4.71
C THR A 167 11.03 23.44 -5.10
N ALA A 168 12.19 23.33 -5.75
CA ALA A 168 12.76 22.04 -6.11
C ALA A 168 13.01 21.20 -4.85
N ARG A 169 12.56 19.95 -4.85
CA ARG A 169 12.79 19.02 -3.74
C ARG A 169 14.17 18.39 -3.85
N PRO A 170 14.92 18.25 -2.74
CA PRO A 170 16.21 17.58 -2.76
C PRO A 170 16.02 16.10 -3.11
N MET A 171 16.93 15.57 -3.91
CA MET A 171 16.97 14.14 -4.19
C MET A 171 17.32 13.39 -2.90
N ARG A 172 16.54 12.35 -2.57
CA ARG A 172 16.85 11.51 -1.41
C ARG A 172 18.15 10.74 -1.69
N ALA A 173 19.15 10.95 -0.83
CA ALA A 173 20.37 10.14 -0.88
C ALA A 173 20.02 8.68 -0.55
N VAL A 174 20.51 7.75 -1.38
CA VAL A 174 20.42 6.31 -1.12
C VAL A 174 21.58 5.96 -0.18
N PRO A 175 21.31 5.51 1.06
CA PRO A 175 22.37 5.09 1.96
C PRO A 175 23.11 3.89 1.37
N HIS A 176 24.44 3.88 1.46
CA HIS A 176 25.23 2.69 1.17
C HIS A 176 24.94 1.63 2.24
N LYS A 177 24.69 0.39 1.82
CA LYS A 177 24.40 -0.75 2.70
C LYS A 177 25.36 -1.90 2.42
N ASP A 178 25.79 -2.58 3.48
CA ASP A 178 26.59 -3.80 3.37
C ASP A 178 25.80 -4.93 2.69
N LYS A 179 26.52 -5.82 2.00
CA LYS A 179 25.90 -6.94 1.25
C LYS A 179 25.17 -7.91 2.19
N GLU A 180 25.70 -8.10 3.40
CA GLU A 180 25.12 -8.87 4.49
C GLU A 180 23.78 -8.30 4.92
N SER A 181 23.72 -6.97 5.12
CA SER A 181 22.49 -6.25 5.45
C SER A 181 21.46 -6.37 4.32
N ILE A 182 21.86 -6.23 3.06
CA ILE A 182 20.95 -6.43 1.91
C ILE A 182 20.39 -7.85 1.91
N ARG A 183 21.25 -8.88 2.04
CA ARG A 183 20.80 -10.28 2.10
C ARG A 183 19.83 -10.52 3.25
N HIS A 184 20.10 -9.94 4.42
CA HIS A 184 19.22 -10.01 5.58
C HIS A 184 17.84 -9.42 5.28
N GLU A 185 17.78 -8.17 4.80
CA GLU A 185 16.54 -7.46 4.50
C GLU A 185 15.70 -8.22 3.46
N VAL A 186 16.36 -8.71 2.40
CA VAL A 186 15.70 -9.46 1.31
C VAL A 186 15.09 -10.75 1.82
N LEU A 187 15.88 -11.60 2.50
CA LEU A 187 15.39 -12.88 3.01
C LEU A 187 14.30 -12.68 4.05
N LEU A 188 14.48 -11.72 4.96
CA LEU A 188 13.49 -11.40 5.98
C LEU A 188 12.15 -11.00 5.34
N CYS A 189 12.17 -10.04 4.43
CA CYS A 189 10.94 -9.51 3.86
C CYS A 189 10.28 -10.51 2.92
N ALA A 190 11.06 -11.21 2.10
CA ALA A 190 10.52 -12.24 1.21
C ALA A 190 9.90 -13.40 1.98
N THR A 191 10.56 -13.89 3.04
CA THR A 191 10.00 -14.96 3.88
C THR A 191 8.70 -14.52 4.54
N VAL A 192 8.65 -13.33 5.15
CA VAL A 192 7.43 -12.84 5.82
C VAL A 192 6.30 -12.57 4.82
N ALA A 193 6.59 -12.00 3.65
CA ALA A 193 5.60 -11.79 2.59
C ALA A 193 5.03 -13.12 2.07
N THR A 194 5.88 -14.12 1.84
CA THR A 194 5.43 -15.47 1.43
C THR A 194 4.63 -16.16 2.53
N LEU A 195 5.05 -16.07 3.79
CA LEU A 195 4.27 -16.60 4.92
C LEU A 195 2.90 -15.91 5.01
N SER A 196 2.84 -14.60 4.81
CA SER A 196 1.56 -13.88 4.76
C SER A 196 0.68 -14.40 3.63
N PHE A 197 1.22 -14.63 2.43
CA PHE A 197 0.46 -15.25 1.35
C PHE A 197 -0.08 -16.63 1.76
N VAL A 198 0.78 -17.52 2.27
CA VAL A 198 0.38 -18.89 2.66
C VAL A 198 -0.70 -18.88 3.74
N VAL A 199 -0.56 -18.05 4.78
CA VAL A 199 -1.56 -17.95 5.86
C VAL A 199 -2.92 -17.50 5.32
N PHE A 200 -2.94 -16.52 4.42
CA PHE A 200 -4.17 -16.01 3.83
C PHE A 200 -4.88 -17.05 2.97
N GLN A 201 -4.11 -17.91 2.26
CA GLN A 201 -4.70 -18.99 1.48
C GLN A 201 -5.16 -20.16 2.33
N VAL A 202 -4.35 -20.60 3.30
CA VAL A 202 -4.67 -21.76 4.13
C VAL A 202 -5.86 -21.49 5.06
N LEU A 203 -6.02 -20.25 5.52
CA LEU A 203 -7.12 -19.84 6.38
C LEU A 203 -8.32 -19.25 5.61
N ASP A 204 -8.30 -19.29 4.27
CA ASP A 204 -9.37 -18.81 3.39
C ASP A 204 -9.85 -17.39 3.72
N LEU A 205 -8.91 -16.45 3.87
CA LEU A 205 -9.19 -15.09 4.35
C LEU A 205 -9.61 -14.14 3.22
N GLN A 206 -10.60 -14.54 2.41
CA GLN A 206 -10.99 -13.87 1.15
C GLN A 206 -11.28 -12.37 1.33
N ASP A 207 -12.00 -12.00 2.39
CA ASP A 207 -12.41 -10.62 2.67
C ASP A 207 -11.30 -9.73 3.26
N SER A 208 -10.14 -10.32 3.58
CA SER A 208 -9.06 -9.65 4.31
C SER A 208 -7.97 -9.05 3.41
N ILE A 209 -8.25 -8.72 2.14
CA ILE A 209 -7.29 -8.10 1.19
C ILE A 209 -6.50 -6.96 1.84
N SER A 210 -7.17 -6.12 2.61
CA SER A 210 -6.55 -4.97 3.28
C SER A 210 -5.56 -5.34 4.38
N ALA A 211 -5.80 -6.46 5.07
CA ALA A 211 -4.90 -7.01 6.07
C ALA A 211 -3.66 -7.62 5.42
N GLN A 212 -3.81 -8.27 4.26
CA GLN A 212 -2.66 -8.73 3.48
C GLN A 212 -1.86 -7.57 2.89
N ALA A 213 -2.51 -6.52 2.37
CA ALA A 213 -1.79 -5.33 1.93
C ALA A 213 -1.05 -4.66 3.11
N ALA A 214 -1.63 -4.67 4.31
CA ALA A 214 -0.99 -4.13 5.52
C ALA A 214 0.24 -4.94 5.93
N SER A 215 0.21 -6.28 5.86
CA SER A 215 1.37 -7.12 6.18
C SER A 215 2.55 -6.88 5.25
N ILE A 216 2.30 -6.51 3.98
CA ILE A 216 3.35 -6.12 3.04
C ILE A 216 3.86 -4.69 3.31
N LEU A 217 2.96 -3.74 3.59
CA LEU A 217 3.34 -2.33 3.81
C LEU A 217 4.29 -2.16 5.01
N ILE A 218 4.15 -2.95 6.08
CA ILE A 218 5.07 -2.89 7.22
C ILE A 218 6.50 -3.33 6.85
N LEU A 219 6.65 -4.16 5.80
CA LEU A 219 7.94 -4.63 5.29
C LEU A 219 8.66 -3.56 4.46
N PHE A 220 8.01 -2.43 4.16
CA PHE A 220 8.68 -1.30 3.49
C PHE A 220 9.82 -0.71 4.33
N SER A 221 9.79 -0.99 5.62
CA SER A 221 10.82 -0.63 6.59
C SER A 221 12.13 -1.43 6.42
N LEU A 222 12.07 -2.59 5.77
CA LEU A 222 13.18 -3.54 5.50
C LEU A 222 13.90 -4.14 6.72
N CYS A 223 13.85 -3.50 7.90
CA CYS A 223 14.49 -3.98 9.12
C CYS A 223 13.50 -4.12 10.29
N PHE A 224 13.84 -4.96 11.27
CA PHE A 224 12.95 -5.29 12.39
C PHE A 224 12.53 -4.07 13.23
N LYS A 225 13.48 -3.20 13.62
CA LYS A 225 13.22 -2.03 14.49
C LYS A 225 12.26 -1.05 13.81
N ALA A 226 12.48 -0.78 12.52
CA ALA A 226 11.59 0.07 11.75
C ALA A 226 10.26 -0.63 11.42
N ALA A 227 10.25 -1.95 11.24
CA ALA A 227 9.02 -2.73 11.07
C ALA A 227 8.12 -2.65 12.31
N GLY A 228 8.68 -2.69 13.52
CA GLY A 228 7.92 -2.49 14.76
C GLY A 228 7.21 -1.14 14.79
N THR A 229 7.93 -0.07 14.43
CA THR A 229 7.34 1.28 14.35
C THR A 229 6.28 1.36 13.25
N ALA A 230 6.56 0.83 12.05
CA ALA A 230 5.62 0.80 10.93
C ALA A 230 4.34 0.02 11.26
N SER A 231 4.47 -1.13 11.94
CA SER A 231 3.35 -1.94 12.43
C SER A 231 2.44 -1.16 13.36
N TRP A 232 3.01 -0.49 14.36
CA TRP A 232 2.24 0.33 15.29
C TRP A 232 1.52 1.47 14.58
N GLN A 233 2.22 2.17 13.70
CA GLN A 233 1.65 3.25 12.89
C GLN A 233 0.53 2.75 11.97
N ARG A 234 0.65 1.53 11.43
CA ARG A 234 -0.36 0.91 10.58
C ARG A 234 -1.63 0.54 11.34
N ILE A 235 -1.50 -0.01 12.55
CA ILE A 235 -2.62 -0.36 13.42
C ILE A 235 -3.38 0.91 13.82
N ILE A 236 -2.68 1.93 14.32
CA ILE A 236 -3.29 3.23 14.69
C ILE A 236 -3.95 3.88 13.47
N GLY A 237 -3.25 3.92 12.34
CA GLY A 237 -3.80 4.49 11.10
C GLY A 237 -5.08 3.78 10.65
N THR A 238 -5.12 2.46 10.80
CA THR A 238 -6.32 1.68 10.47
C THR A 238 -7.46 1.94 11.44
N LEU A 239 -7.18 2.02 12.74
CA LEU A 239 -8.20 2.37 13.73
C LEU A 239 -8.83 3.74 13.41
N ILE A 240 -8.01 4.76 13.19
CA ILE A 240 -8.49 6.11 12.88
C ILE A 240 -9.25 6.12 11.54
N GLY A 241 -8.72 5.46 10.50
CA GLY A 241 -9.35 5.39 9.18
C GLY A 241 -10.71 4.68 9.21
N CYS A 242 -10.84 3.58 9.96
CA CYS A 242 -12.11 2.89 10.14
C CYS A 242 -13.12 3.79 10.88
N ASN A 243 -12.72 4.45 11.97
CA ASN A 243 -13.60 5.37 12.69
C ASN A 243 -14.02 6.57 11.82
N ALA A 244 -13.11 7.12 11.02
CA ALA A 244 -13.43 8.19 10.07
C ALA A 244 -14.44 7.73 9.01
N ALA A 245 -14.33 6.50 8.52
CA ALA A 245 -15.30 5.93 7.59
C ALA A 245 -16.68 5.71 8.25
N LEU A 246 -16.73 5.26 9.50
CA LEU A 246 -17.97 5.13 10.26
C LEU A 246 -18.65 6.50 10.48
N VAL A 247 -17.89 7.52 10.86
CA VAL A 247 -18.40 8.88 11.00
C VAL A 247 -18.88 9.43 9.65
N ALA A 248 -18.14 9.18 8.57
CA ALA A 248 -18.57 9.53 7.22
C ALA A 248 -19.88 8.83 6.84
N GLN A 249 -20.04 7.55 7.18
CA GLN A 249 -21.28 6.80 6.95
C GLN A 249 -22.46 7.40 7.71
N LEU A 250 -22.25 7.89 8.94
CA LEU A 250 -23.29 8.58 9.70
C LEU A 250 -23.74 9.88 9.01
N PHE A 251 -22.80 10.63 8.42
CA PHE A 251 -23.13 11.84 7.66
C PHE A 251 -23.81 11.53 6.31
N LEU A 252 -23.38 10.48 5.62
CA LEU A 252 -23.98 10.06 4.35
C LEU A 252 -25.36 9.46 4.56
N TYR A 253 -25.57 8.74 5.66
CA TYR A 253 -26.78 7.99 5.98
C TYR A 253 -27.28 7.21 4.75
N ASN A 254 -28.43 7.59 4.21
CA ASN A 254 -29.04 6.95 3.04
C ASN A 254 -28.64 7.59 1.70
N HIS A 255 -27.80 8.63 1.70
CA HIS A 255 -27.44 9.41 0.50
C HIS A 255 -26.12 8.98 -0.14
N THR A 256 -25.74 7.70 0.02
CA THR A 256 -24.51 7.15 -0.58
C THR A 256 -24.63 6.98 -2.11
N ASP A 257 -25.86 6.93 -2.61
CA ASP A 257 -26.22 6.92 -4.03
C ASP A 257 -25.98 8.27 -4.73
N VAL A 258 -26.07 9.37 -4.00
CA VAL A 258 -25.78 10.71 -4.53
C VAL A 258 -24.26 10.93 -4.52
N LEU A 259 -23.60 10.56 -5.63
CA LEU A 259 -22.13 10.53 -5.78
C LEU A 259 -21.41 11.78 -5.27
N LEU A 260 -22.04 12.97 -5.38
CA LEU A 260 -21.48 14.22 -4.88
C LEU A 260 -21.11 14.15 -3.39
N PHE A 261 -21.92 13.53 -2.53
CA PHE A 261 -21.65 13.50 -1.09
C PHE A 261 -20.48 12.58 -0.72
N PRO A 262 -20.40 11.32 -1.19
CA PRO A 262 -19.21 10.48 -1.01
C PRO A 262 -17.94 11.14 -1.54
N VAL A 263 -18.01 11.77 -2.72
CA VAL A 263 -16.87 12.47 -3.34
C VAL A 263 -16.40 13.64 -2.49
N ALA A 264 -17.31 14.48 -2.00
CA ALA A 264 -16.98 15.62 -1.16
C ALA A 264 -16.36 15.18 0.17
N ILE A 265 -16.95 14.19 0.84
CA ILE A 265 -16.42 13.67 2.11
C ILE A 265 -15.06 13.00 1.90
N LEU A 266 -14.91 12.20 0.84
CA LEU A 266 -13.64 11.56 0.48
C LEU A 266 -12.54 12.61 0.30
N TRP A 267 -12.84 13.68 -0.45
CA TRP A 267 -11.87 14.75 -0.70
C TRP A 267 -11.49 15.50 0.58
N ILE A 268 -12.47 15.93 1.38
CA ILE A 268 -12.24 16.69 2.61
C ILE A 268 -11.39 15.88 3.59
N LEU A 269 -11.79 14.64 3.88
CA LEU A 269 -11.08 13.80 4.84
C LEU A 269 -9.71 13.38 4.31
N SER A 270 -9.59 13.06 3.02
CA SER A 270 -8.29 12.75 2.41
C SER A 270 -7.36 13.97 2.44
N PHE A 271 -7.85 15.19 2.28
CA PHE A 271 -7.04 16.40 2.40
C PHE A 271 -6.51 16.58 3.82
N ILE A 272 -7.38 16.42 4.84
CA ILE A 272 -7.00 16.48 6.26
C ILE A 272 -5.95 15.41 6.59
N PHE A 273 -6.17 14.16 6.17
CA PHE A 273 -5.25 13.07 6.45
C PHE A 273 -3.94 13.16 5.67
N SER A 274 -3.97 13.73 4.46
CA SER A 274 -2.75 14.02 3.69
C SER A 274 -1.86 15.03 4.39
N ARG A 275 -2.43 16.03 5.06
CA ARG A 275 -1.65 16.93 5.92
C ARG A 275 -0.92 16.16 7.00
N PHE A 276 -1.59 15.27 7.72
CA PHE A 276 -0.94 14.46 8.76
C PHE A 276 0.15 13.52 8.21
N HIS A 277 -0.06 12.95 7.03
CA HIS A 277 0.96 12.16 6.32
C HIS A 277 2.22 12.99 6.03
N ILE A 278 2.05 14.19 5.50
CA ILE A 278 3.17 15.05 5.09
C ILE A 278 3.93 15.58 6.30
N LEU A 279 3.23 15.98 7.36
CA LEU A 279 3.86 16.39 8.62
C LEU A 279 4.62 15.24 9.30
N GLY A 280 4.32 14.00 8.95
CA GLY A 280 5.05 12.80 9.38
C GLY A 280 6.43 12.62 8.72
N GLY A 281 6.83 13.50 7.80
CA GLY A 281 8.20 13.55 7.27
C GLY A 281 8.45 12.72 6.01
N GLY A 282 7.41 12.20 5.36
CA GLY A 282 7.48 11.57 4.03
C GLY A 282 7.36 10.04 3.99
N PRO A 283 8.01 9.25 4.86
CA PRO A 283 7.77 7.80 4.93
C PRO A 283 6.31 7.45 5.25
N PRO A 284 5.83 6.26 4.85
CA PRO A 284 4.50 5.79 5.23
C PRO A 284 4.37 5.69 6.76
N GLY A 285 3.66 6.65 7.37
CA GLY A 285 3.39 6.68 8.80
C GLY A 285 1.89 6.54 9.13
N VAL A 286 1.48 7.03 10.31
CA VAL A 286 0.07 6.97 10.76
C VAL A 286 -0.86 7.61 9.72
N GLY A 287 -0.55 8.83 9.25
CA GLY A 287 -1.39 9.54 8.28
C GLY A 287 -1.57 8.78 6.96
N PHE A 288 -0.52 8.11 6.48
CA PHE A 288 -0.62 7.22 5.32
C PHE A 288 -1.50 5.99 5.59
N GLY A 289 -1.38 5.42 6.79
CA GLY A 289 -2.26 4.36 7.29
C GLY A 289 -3.73 4.78 7.27
N VAL A 290 -4.05 5.97 7.78
CA VAL A 290 -5.41 6.53 7.76
C VAL A 290 -5.91 6.68 6.33
N LEU A 291 -5.13 7.36 5.48
CA LEU A 291 -5.46 7.60 4.08
C LEU A 291 -5.81 6.30 3.35
N THR A 292 -4.91 5.33 3.39
CA THR A 292 -5.10 4.07 2.66
C THR A 292 -6.25 3.24 3.23
N THR A 293 -6.44 3.19 4.55
CA THR A 293 -7.59 2.51 5.14
C THR A 293 -8.91 3.15 4.73
N PHE A 294 -9.00 4.47 4.83
CA PHE A 294 -10.18 5.23 4.45
C PHE A 294 -10.48 5.11 2.95
N GLY A 295 -9.46 5.25 2.10
CA GLY A 295 -9.59 5.12 0.65
C GLY A 295 -10.02 3.72 0.20
N ILE A 296 -9.53 2.66 0.85
CA ILE A 296 -10.01 1.31 0.55
C ILE A 296 -11.48 1.13 0.97
N LEU A 297 -11.85 1.58 2.17
CA LEU A 297 -13.25 1.47 2.64
C LEU A 297 -14.21 2.19 1.69
N PHE A 298 -13.84 3.38 1.21
CA PHE A 298 -14.62 4.11 0.21
C PHE A 298 -14.62 3.39 -1.15
N GLY A 299 -13.45 2.96 -1.63
CA GLY A 299 -13.32 2.32 -2.94
C GLY A 299 -13.96 0.94 -3.05
N GLN A 300 -14.10 0.21 -1.94
CA GLN A 300 -14.55 -1.19 -1.91
C GLN A 300 -15.90 -1.38 -1.22
N SER A 301 -16.10 -0.71 -0.08
CA SER A 301 -17.21 -1.02 0.85
C SER A 301 -18.27 0.09 0.92
N LEU A 302 -18.09 1.21 0.23
CA LEU A 302 -19.07 2.30 0.17
C LEU A 302 -19.92 2.19 -1.10
N GLY A 303 -21.21 1.89 -0.91
CA GLY A 303 -22.21 1.82 -1.98
C GLY A 303 -23.57 1.34 -1.47
N PRO A 304 -24.63 1.45 -2.27
CA PRO A 304 -25.95 0.94 -1.92
C PRO A 304 -25.92 -0.55 -1.59
N GLY A 305 -26.49 -0.96 -0.46
CA GLY A 305 -26.55 -2.36 -0.02
C GLY A 305 -25.24 -2.94 0.52
N GLN A 306 -24.16 -2.15 0.63
CA GLN A 306 -22.91 -2.59 1.23
C GLN A 306 -22.90 -2.29 2.74
N ASP A 307 -22.41 -3.22 3.54
CA ASP A 307 -22.26 -3.04 4.98
C ASP A 307 -20.88 -2.44 5.30
N LEU A 308 -20.83 -1.10 5.30
CA LEU A 308 -19.62 -0.37 5.66
C LEU A 308 -19.26 -0.55 7.14
N ILE A 309 -20.24 -0.79 8.03
CA ILE A 309 -20.00 -0.94 9.47
C ILE A 309 -19.26 -2.24 9.72
N TYR A 310 -19.78 -3.36 9.22
CA TYR A 310 -19.11 -4.65 9.27
C TYR A 310 -17.73 -4.58 8.62
N SER A 311 -17.65 -3.99 7.41
CA SER A 311 -16.38 -3.84 6.69
C SER A 311 -15.33 -3.08 7.50
N ALA A 312 -15.71 -2.02 8.22
CA ALA A 312 -14.80 -1.23 9.04
C ALA A 312 -14.33 -2.01 10.29
N MET A 313 -15.24 -2.72 10.97
CA MET A 313 -14.91 -3.53 12.15
C MET A 313 -14.01 -4.71 11.77
N TYR A 314 -14.40 -5.47 10.76
CA TYR A 314 -13.64 -6.61 10.25
C TYR A 314 -12.26 -6.18 9.75
N ARG A 315 -12.17 -5.02 9.09
CA ARG A 315 -10.87 -4.46 8.67
C ARG A 315 -9.96 -4.14 9.85
N PHE A 316 -10.48 -3.49 10.89
CA PHE A 316 -9.65 -3.15 12.03
C PHE A 316 -9.12 -4.42 12.71
N SER A 317 -9.98 -5.41 12.95
CA SER A 317 -9.57 -6.68 13.58
C SER A 317 -8.59 -7.46 12.71
N SER A 318 -8.91 -7.67 11.43
CA SER A 318 -8.05 -8.42 10.50
C SER A 318 -6.68 -7.77 10.32
N VAL A 319 -6.61 -6.44 10.15
CA VAL A 319 -5.33 -5.72 10.03
C VAL A 319 -4.53 -5.81 11.33
N ALA A 320 -5.16 -5.65 12.50
CA ALA A 320 -4.47 -5.74 13.77
C ALA A 320 -3.84 -7.13 13.99
N VAL A 321 -4.60 -8.20 13.70
CA VAL A 321 -4.12 -9.58 13.80
C VAL A 321 -3.01 -9.83 12.78
N ALA A 322 -3.23 -9.52 11.50
CA ALA A 322 -2.25 -9.76 10.44
C ALA A 322 -0.93 -9.03 10.70
N VAL A 323 -0.98 -7.74 11.07
CA VAL A 323 0.22 -6.95 11.39
C VAL A 323 0.96 -7.51 12.60
N THR A 324 0.24 -7.95 13.65
CA THR A 324 0.86 -8.54 14.85
C THR A 324 1.54 -9.87 14.54
N VAL A 325 0.89 -10.74 13.77
CA VAL A 325 1.46 -12.02 13.32
C VAL A 325 2.66 -11.79 12.41
N SER A 326 2.57 -10.88 11.45
CA SER A 326 3.68 -10.53 10.56
C SER A 326 4.86 -9.94 11.33
N LEU A 327 4.64 -9.04 12.30
CA LEU A 327 5.72 -8.50 13.13
C LEU A 327 6.39 -9.59 13.97
N SER A 328 5.61 -10.54 14.48
CA SER A 328 6.14 -11.71 15.19
C SER A 328 7.02 -12.57 14.27
N ALA A 329 6.58 -12.79 13.03
CA ALA A 329 7.38 -13.49 12.02
C ALA A 329 8.66 -12.72 11.65
N VAL A 330 8.59 -11.39 11.49
CA VAL A 330 9.77 -10.53 11.28
C VAL A 330 10.76 -10.72 12.42
N TYR A 331 10.32 -10.70 13.68
CA TYR A 331 11.19 -10.91 14.84
C TYR A 331 11.87 -12.29 14.80
N VAL A 332 11.12 -13.36 14.55
CA VAL A 332 11.65 -14.73 14.48
C VAL A 332 12.69 -14.85 13.36
N VAL A 333 12.35 -14.41 12.15
CA VAL A 333 13.24 -14.50 10.98
C VAL A 333 14.49 -13.63 11.19
N HIS A 334 14.34 -12.42 11.73
CA HIS A 334 15.46 -11.55 12.09
C HIS A 334 16.44 -12.24 13.04
N ARG A 335 15.93 -12.88 14.10
CA ARG A 335 16.75 -13.62 15.08
C ARG A 335 17.45 -14.83 14.46
N ILE A 336 16.82 -15.52 13.51
CA ILE A 336 17.42 -16.64 12.78
C ILE A 336 18.55 -16.15 11.88
N LEU A 337 18.28 -15.14 11.04
CA LEU A 337 19.25 -14.62 10.06
C LEU A 337 20.49 -14.01 10.73
N ASN A 338 20.35 -13.39 11.91
CA ASN A 338 21.49 -12.83 12.64
C ASN A 338 22.45 -13.89 13.21
N ARG A 339 22.08 -15.18 13.21
CA ARG A 339 22.98 -16.26 13.62
C ARG A 339 24.09 -16.53 12.59
N PHE A 340 23.88 -16.14 11.33
CA PHE A 340 24.84 -16.38 10.25
C PHE A 340 25.58 -15.10 9.89
N SER A 341 26.91 -15.17 9.73
CA SER A 341 27.74 -14.01 9.35
C SER A 341 27.33 -13.41 8.01
N VAL A 342 26.97 -14.25 7.04
CA VAL A 342 26.56 -13.85 5.69
C VAL A 342 25.25 -13.06 5.63
N THR A 343 24.43 -13.10 6.69
CA THR A 343 23.14 -12.41 6.79
C THR A 343 23.03 -11.60 8.08
N ARG A 344 24.16 -11.28 8.72
CA ARG A 344 24.14 -10.46 9.93
C ARG A 344 23.79 -9.02 9.54
N HIS A 345 22.77 -8.47 10.17
CA HIS A 345 22.36 -7.09 9.90
C HIS A 345 23.28 -6.13 10.67
N HIS A 346 23.85 -5.15 9.97
CA HIS A 346 24.81 -4.19 10.54
C HIS A 346 24.24 -2.79 10.70
N THR A 347 23.05 -2.55 10.17
CA THR A 347 22.36 -1.27 10.27
C THR A 347 21.37 -1.30 11.44
N TYR A 348 21.59 -0.44 12.43
CA TYR A 348 20.72 -0.20 13.60
C TYR A 348 20.79 -1.25 14.72
N ASP A 349 21.86 -1.17 15.53
CA ASP A 349 21.69 -1.37 16.98
C ASP A 349 20.81 -0.24 17.57
#